data_AF-A0A932ZPQ8-F1
#
_entry.id   AF-A0A932ZPQ8-F1
#
_cell.length_a   1.000
_cell.length_b   1.000
_cell.length_c   1.000
_cell.angle_alpha   90.00
_cell.angle_beta   90.00
_cell.angle_gamma   90.00
#
_symmetry.space_group_name_H-M   'P 1'
#
loop_
_entity.id
_entity.type
_entity.pdbx_description
1 polymer ?
#
loop_
_entity_poly.entity_id
_entity_poly.type
_entity_poly.pdbx_seq_one_letter_code
_entity_poly.pdbx_strand_id
1 'polypeptide(L)'
;MSDPSSVQRPASGGVRAVAELTAVAATYAAWLVGEHLKMKGQFLGVALSVWVAYFVLRSRRESGLWRAWGFRADNLASSARFHLVLGGALVAFLAAVGWARGTLTIDRGVLVVLAIYPFWALAQQFFLQNAVVRNILDLGLGRRWAVALAAVCFSVAHAPDLPLMGLTAVAGGAWTMVFLRHPNLWMLSLTHACVGTLAFCWALGRDPLAEFPQLLMLLG
;
A
#
# COMPACT_ATOMS: atom_id res chain seq x y z
N MET A 1 -44.88 -5.40 -4.61
CA MET A 1 -43.80 -4.51 -4.11
C MET A 1 -42.57 -5.38 -3.95
N SER A 2 -41.76 -5.47 -5.01
CA SER A 2 -40.60 -6.35 -5.12
C SER A 2 -39.37 -5.68 -4.50
N ASP A 3 -38.68 -6.44 -3.65
CA ASP A 3 -37.46 -6.08 -2.94
C ASP A 3 -36.31 -5.74 -3.93
N PRO A 4 -35.72 -4.53 -3.89
CA PRO A 4 -34.64 -4.14 -4.79
C PRO A 4 -33.24 -4.60 -4.32
N SER A 5 -33.13 -5.45 -3.29
CA SER A 5 -31.82 -5.82 -2.71
C SER A 5 -31.14 -7.08 -3.28
N SER A 6 -31.75 -7.78 -4.24
CA SER A 6 -31.17 -9.01 -4.83
C SER A 6 -30.44 -8.77 -6.16
N VAL A 7 -29.52 -7.80 -6.21
CA VAL A 7 -28.48 -7.83 -7.25
C VAL A 7 -27.55 -9.01 -6.93
N GLN A 8 -27.89 -10.19 -7.45
CA GLN A 8 -27.01 -11.35 -7.45
C GLN A 8 -25.68 -10.92 -8.07
N ARG A 9 -24.63 -10.85 -7.26
CA ARG A 9 -23.27 -10.62 -7.76
C ARG A 9 -22.89 -11.82 -8.62
N PRO A 10 -22.31 -11.61 -9.81
CA PRO A 10 -21.94 -12.71 -10.68
C PRO A 10 -20.98 -13.66 -9.95
N ALA A 11 -21.30 -14.96 -9.94
CA ALA A 11 -20.54 -16.01 -9.26
C ALA A 11 -19.05 -16.06 -9.64
N SER A 12 -18.71 -15.55 -10.83
CA SER A 12 -17.33 -15.46 -11.35
C SER A 12 -16.44 -14.47 -10.59
N GLY A 13 -17.01 -13.46 -9.92
CA GLY A 13 -16.24 -12.49 -9.14
C GLY A 13 -15.64 -13.09 -7.86
N GLY A 14 -16.39 -13.98 -7.21
CA GLY A 14 -15.97 -14.62 -5.96
C GLY A 14 -14.80 -15.59 -6.17
N VAL A 15 -14.88 -16.45 -7.19
CA VAL A 15 -13.79 -17.40 -7.51
C VAL A 15 -12.49 -16.67 -7.83
N ARG A 16 -12.55 -15.61 -8.63
CA ARG A 16 -11.39 -14.77 -8.92
C ARG A 16 -10.83 -14.13 -7.66
N ALA A 17 -11.68 -13.56 -6.80
CA ALA A 17 -11.25 -12.92 -5.57
C ALA A 17 -10.55 -13.91 -4.62
N VAL A 18 -11.06 -15.13 -4.47
CA VAL A 18 -10.38 -16.20 -3.71
C VAL A 18 -9.03 -16.55 -4.35
N ALA A 19 -8.96 -16.68 -5.67
CA ALA A 19 -7.72 -17.00 -6.36
C ALA A 19 -6.66 -15.90 -6.19
N GLU A 20 -7.05 -14.62 -6.34
CA GLU A 20 -6.15 -13.48 -6.14
C GLU A 20 -5.66 -13.39 -4.68
N LEU A 21 -6.53 -13.55 -3.69
CA LEU A 21 -6.15 -13.54 -2.27
C LEU A 21 -5.25 -14.74 -1.91
N THR A 22 -5.54 -15.91 -2.45
CA THR A 22 -4.68 -17.10 -2.31
C THR A 22 -3.31 -16.84 -2.93
N ALA A 23 -3.26 -16.23 -4.12
CA ALA A 23 -2.00 -15.86 -4.76
C ALA A 23 -1.21 -14.80 -3.96
N VAL A 24 -1.90 -13.83 -3.33
CA VAL A 24 -1.27 -12.88 -2.40
C VAL A 24 -0.63 -13.63 -1.23
N ALA A 25 -1.39 -14.51 -0.56
CA ALA A 25 -0.88 -15.28 0.56
C ALA A 25 0.30 -16.18 0.16
N ALA A 26 0.22 -16.84 -1.00
CA ALA A 26 1.29 -17.66 -1.55
C ALA A 26 2.53 -16.83 -1.90
N THR A 27 2.36 -15.62 -2.46
CA THR A 27 3.47 -14.70 -2.75
C THR A 27 4.17 -14.30 -1.45
N TYR A 28 3.42 -14.01 -0.39
CA TYR A 28 4.02 -13.69 0.91
C TYR A 28 4.72 -14.88 1.56
N ALA A 29 4.13 -16.08 1.49
CA ALA A 29 4.78 -17.29 1.99
C ALA A 29 6.10 -17.56 1.23
N ALA A 30 6.11 -17.40 -0.09
CA ALA A 30 7.31 -17.56 -0.90
C ALA A 30 8.35 -16.45 -0.63
N TRP A 31 7.93 -15.23 -0.27
CA TRP A 31 8.83 -14.19 0.23
C TRP A 31 9.57 -14.64 1.50
N LEU A 32 8.87 -15.23 2.47
CA LEU A 32 9.48 -15.75 3.70
C LEU A 32 10.50 -16.87 3.43
N VAL A 33 10.23 -17.73 2.43
CA VAL A 33 11.20 -18.74 1.98
C VAL A 33 12.40 -18.07 1.31
N GLY A 34 12.16 -17.10 0.41
CA GLY A 34 13.22 -16.34 -0.26
C GLY A 34 14.09 -15.56 0.72
N GLU A 35 13.52 -15.09 1.83
CA GLU A 35 14.24 -14.51 2.95
C GLU A 35 15.20 -15.50 3.60
N HIS A 36 14.72 -16.70 3.92
CA HIS A 36 15.55 -17.77 4.49
C HIS A 36 16.69 -18.18 3.54
N LEU A 37 16.42 -18.17 2.23
CA LEU A 37 17.40 -18.51 1.18
C LEU A 37 18.30 -17.33 0.75
N LYS A 38 18.14 -16.13 1.34
CA LYS A 38 18.84 -14.89 0.95
C LYS A 38 18.64 -14.48 -0.53
N MET A 39 17.54 -14.89 -1.16
CA MET A 39 17.18 -14.60 -2.55
C MET A 39 16.11 -13.52 -2.69
N LYS A 40 15.95 -12.64 -1.68
CA LYS A 40 14.88 -11.63 -1.61
C LYS A 40 14.76 -10.79 -2.88
N GLY A 41 15.88 -10.30 -3.42
CA GLY A 41 15.87 -9.43 -4.61
C GLY A 41 15.37 -10.15 -5.86
N GLN A 42 15.81 -11.39 -6.09
CA GLN A 42 15.38 -12.21 -7.23
C GLN A 42 13.90 -12.56 -7.11
N PHE A 43 13.48 -13.00 -5.91
CA PHE A 43 12.08 -13.30 -5.65
C PHE A 43 11.20 -12.06 -5.88
N LEU A 44 11.61 -10.90 -5.40
CA LEU A 44 10.90 -9.65 -5.61
C LEU A 44 10.74 -9.32 -7.09
N GLY A 45 11.82 -9.42 -7.87
CA GLY A 45 11.79 -9.17 -9.31
C GLY A 45 10.83 -10.08 -10.05
N VAL A 46 10.83 -11.39 -9.75
CA VAL A 46 9.91 -12.36 -10.34
C VAL A 46 8.47 -12.08 -9.92
N ALA A 47 8.21 -11.88 -8.63
CA ALA A 47 6.88 -11.61 -8.10
C ALA A 47 6.28 -10.33 -8.71
N LEU A 48 7.04 -9.23 -8.74
CA LEU A 48 6.61 -7.99 -9.38
C LEU A 48 6.30 -8.20 -10.86
N SER A 49 7.15 -8.92 -11.60
CA SER A 49 6.94 -9.19 -13.02
C SER A 49 5.65 -9.97 -13.27
N VAL A 50 5.40 -11.01 -12.47
CA VAL A 50 4.18 -11.84 -12.56
C VAL A 50 2.93 -11.01 -12.26
N TRP A 51 2.94 -10.25 -11.17
CA TRP A 51 1.79 -9.41 -10.79
C TRP A 51 1.53 -8.30 -11.78
N VAL A 52 2.58 -7.60 -12.26
CA VAL A 52 2.44 -6.57 -13.30
C VAL A 52 1.87 -7.18 -14.58
N ALA A 53 2.41 -8.30 -15.05
CA ALA A 53 1.88 -8.99 -16.23
C ALA A 53 0.41 -9.35 -16.04
N TYR A 54 0.05 -9.92 -14.89
CA TYR A 54 -1.33 -10.26 -14.56
C TYR A 54 -2.27 -9.04 -14.60
N PHE A 55 -1.93 -7.96 -13.90
CA PHE A 55 -2.77 -6.76 -13.85
C PHE A 55 -2.85 -6.06 -15.21
N VAL A 56 -1.76 -6.00 -15.97
CA VAL A 56 -1.79 -5.45 -17.34
C VAL A 56 -2.72 -6.27 -18.23
N LEU A 57 -2.55 -7.60 -18.26
CA LEU A 57 -3.41 -8.49 -19.06
C LEU A 57 -4.88 -8.38 -18.65
N ARG A 58 -5.17 -8.28 -17.35
CA ARG A 58 -6.52 -8.08 -16.83
C ARG A 58 -7.11 -6.74 -17.26
N SER A 59 -6.33 -5.66 -17.15
CA SER A 59 -6.77 -4.32 -17.55
C SER A 59 -7.08 -4.19 -19.04
N ARG A 60 -6.44 -5.02 -19.88
CA ARG A 60 -6.71 -5.10 -21.33
C ARG A 60 -8.00 -5.85 -21.64
N ARG A 61 -8.45 -6.75 -20.76
CA ARG A 61 -9.68 -7.54 -20.91
C ARG A 61 -10.90 -6.87 -20.28
N GLU A 62 -10.70 -6.12 -19.21
CA GLU A 62 -11.77 -5.45 -18.45
C GLU A 62 -11.63 -3.91 -18.56
N SER A 63 -12.48 -3.30 -19.38
CA SER A 63 -12.48 -1.84 -19.57
C SER A 63 -12.80 -1.10 -18.27
N GLY A 64 -12.10 0.01 -18.03
CA GLY A 64 -12.34 0.88 -16.87
C GLY A 64 -11.66 0.46 -15.57
N LEU A 65 -10.92 -0.66 -15.55
CA LEU A 65 -10.21 -1.11 -14.35
C LEU A 65 -9.19 -0.09 -13.82
N TRP A 66 -8.47 0.63 -14.69
CA TRP A 66 -7.54 1.68 -14.26
C TRP A 66 -8.22 2.71 -13.34
N ARG A 67 -9.41 3.17 -13.74
CA ARG A 67 -10.21 4.11 -12.97
C ARG A 67 -10.74 3.46 -11.69
N ALA A 68 -11.20 2.20 -11.75
CA ALA A 68 -11.66 1.45 -10.59
C ALA A 68 -10.54 1.19 -9.57
N TRP A 69 -9.30 1.02 -10.04
CA TRP A 69 -8.10 0.85 -9.23
C TRP A 69 -7.59 2.15 -8.62
N GLY A 70 -8.19 3.30 -8.97
CA GLY A 70 -7.84 4.59 -8.39
C GLY A 70 -6.82 5.39 -9.20
N PHE A 71 -6.46 4.97 -10.41
CA PHE A 71 -5.69 5.83 -11.34
C PHE A 71 -6.62 6.86 -11.96
N ARG A 72 -6.83 7.96 -11.22
CA ARG A 72 -7.88 8.95 -11.48
C ARG A 72 -7.32 10.36 -11.39
N ALA A 73 -7.62 11.18 -12.39
CA ALA A 73 -7.35 12.61 -12.37
C ALA A 73 -8.59 13.45 -11.97
N ASP A 74 -9.79 12.89 -12.19
CA ASP A 74 -11.07 13.59 -12.06
C ASP A 74 -11.48 13.91 -10.61
N ASN A 75 -10.86 13.25 -9.63
CA ASN A 75 -11.13 13.47 -8.21
C ASN A 75 -9.89 13.93 -7.42
N LEU A 76 -8.84 14.43 -8.10
CA LEU A 76 -7.58 14.81 -7.45
C LEU A 76 -7.80 15.81 -6.32
N ALA A 77 -8.53 16.90 -6.56
CA ALA A 77 -8.77 17.93 -5.53
C ALA A 77 -9.53 17.37 -4.30
N SER A 78 -10.61 16.61 -4.56
CA SER A 78 -11.39 15.99 -3.48
C SER A 78 -10.55 15.00 -2.69
N SER A 79 -9.80 14.13 -3.36
CA SER A 79 -8.97 13.12 -2.70
C SER A 79 -7.76 13.73 -1.99
N ALA A 80 -7.15 14.77 -2.57
CA ALA A 80 -6.03 15.50 -1.98
C ALA A 80 -6.42 16.08 -0.62
N ARG A 81 -7.61 16.68 -0.47
CA ARG A 81 -8.09 17.19 0.83
C ARG A 81 -8.00 16.13 1.92
N PHE A 82 -8.52 14.93 1.70
CA PHE A 82 -8.55 13.89 2.74
C PHE A 82 -7.17 13.26 2.97
N HIS A 83 -6.40 13.02 1.90
CA HIS A 83 -5.06 12.46 2.02
C HIS A 83 -4.08 13.45 2.66
N LEU A 84 -4.16 14.74 2.35
CA LEU A 84 -3.31 15.78 2.95
C LEU A 84 -3.69 16.05 4.41
N VAL A 85 -4.98 16.01 4.77
CA VAL A 85 -5.37 16.11 6.20
C VAL A 85 -4.84 14.91 6.98
N LEU A 86 -5.02 13.69 6.49
CA LEU A 86 -4.49 12.49 7.14
C LEU A 86 -2.95 12.51 7.18
N GLY A 87 -2.32 12.78 6.05
CA GLY A 87 -0.87 12.85 5.93
C GLY A 87 -0.27 13.93 6.83
N GLY A 88 -0.86 15.13 6.86
CA GLY A 88 -0.46 16.21 7.75
C GLY A 88 -0.57 15.84 9.23
N ALA A 89 -1.66 15.16 9.63
CA ALA A 89 -1.80 14.68 11.00
C ALA A 89 -0.74 13.63 11.36
N LEU A 90 -0.45 12.69 10.45
CA LEU A 90 0.61 11.68 10.65
C LEU A 90 2.00 12.34 10.71
N VAL A 91 2.29 13.28 9.80
CA VAL A 91 3.56 14.04 9.81
C VAL A 91 3.71 14.84 11.10
N ALA A 92 2.65 15.51 11.57
CA ALA A 92 2.68 16.24 12.84
C ALA A 92 2.94 15.30 14.04
N PHE A 93 2.32 14.12 14.05
CA PHE A 93 2.60 13.10 15.06
C PHE A 93 4.07 12.63 15.00
N LEU A 94 4.58 12.29 13.81
CA LEU A 94 5.97 11.89 13.62
C LEU A 94 6.95 12.99 14.02
N ALA A 95 6.62 14.26 13.73
CA ALA A 95 7.43 15.40 14.11
C ALA A 95 7.51 15.56 15.63
N ALA A 96 6.39 15.39 16.34
CA ALA A 96 6.36 15.42 17.80
C ALA A 96 7.19 14.29 18.42
N VAL A 97 7.08 13.07 17.88
CA VAL A 97 7.91 11.91 18.29
C VAL A 97 9.40 12.19 18.02
N GLY A 98 9.72 12.71 16.84
CA GLY A 98 11.10 13.03 16.47
C GLY A 98 11.69 14.14 17.34
N TRP A 99 10.91 15.17 17.68
CA TRP A 99 11.33 16.25 18.58
C TRP A 99 11.67 15.69 19.96
N ALA A 100 10.77 14.88 20.53
CA ALA A 100 10.95 14.28 21.84
C ALA A 100 12.17 13.33 21.90
N ARG A 101 12.58 12.77 20.76
CA ARG A 101 13.71 11.85 20.64
C ARG A 101 15.00 12.50 20.15
N GLY A 102 14.97 13.77 19.75
CA GLY A 102 16.12 14.46 19.16
C GLY A 102 16.52 13.93 17.77
N THR A 103 15.58 13.33 17.03
CA THR A 103 15.80 12.68 15.72
C THR A 103 15.23 13.46 14.55
N LEU A 104 14.79 14.71 14.75
CA LEU A 104 14.33 15.57 13.66
C LEU A 104 15.49 15.98 12.76
N THR A 105 15.61 15.28 11.64
CA THR A 105 16.60 15.58 10.60
C THR A 105 15.92 15.62 9.23
N ILE A 106 16.43 16.49 8.37
CA ILE A 106 16.17 16.49 6.93
C ILE A 106 17.53 16.67 6.26
N ASP A 107 18.08 15.57 5.76
CA ASP A 107 19.34 15.57 5.03
C ASP A 107 19.12 15.21 3.56
N ARG A 108 20.22 15.12 2.79
CA ARG A 108 20.17 14.76 1.38
C ARG A 108 19.56 13.36 1.14
N GLY A 109 19.82 12.40 2.03
CA GLY A 109 19.26 11.05 1.95
C GLY A 109 17.73 11.09 2.04
N VAL A 110 17.19 11.86 2.98
CA VAL A 110 15.74 12.09 3.11
C VAL A 110 15.16 12.65 1.80
N LEU A 111 15.81 13.67 1.21
CA LEU A 111 15.32 14.29 -0.04
C LEU A 111 15.35 13.32 -1.23
N VAL A 112 16.40 12.49 -1.33
CA VAL A 112 16.49 11.45 -2.37
C VAL A 112 15.36 10.44 -2.19
N VAL A 113 15.15 9.95 -0.96
CA VAL A 113 14.08 8.97 -0.69
C VAL A 113 12.70 9.56 -0.95
N LEU A 114 12.45 10.83 -0.59
CA LEU A 114 11.19 11.51 -0.93
C LEU A 114 10.92 11.57 -2.44
N ALA A 115 11.96 11.65 -3.27
CA ALA A 115 11.82 11.69 -4.73
C ALA A 115 11.57 10.30 -5.35
N ILE A 116 12.19 9.24 -4.82
CA ILE A 116 12.15 7.90 -5.43
C ILE A 116 11.14 6.95 -4.76
N TYR A 117 10.88 7.11 -3.46
CA TYR A 117 9.96 6.26 -2.71
C TYR A 117 8.51 6.31 -3.21
N PRO A 118 7.99 7.41 -3.81
CA PRO A 118 6.65 7.42 -4.42
C PRO A 118 6.38 6.27 -5.40
N PHE A 119 7.39 5.81 -6.17
CA PHE A 119 7.22 4.70 -7.10
C PHE A 119 7.00 3.36 -6.38
N TRP A 120 7.75 3.12 -5.31
CA TRP A 120 7.61 1.92 -4.50
C TRP A 120 6.37 1.95 -3.61
N ALA A 121 6.06 3.10 -3.01
CA ALA A 121 4.81 3.35 -2.30
C ALA A 121 3.59 3.15 -3.21
N LEU A 122 3.69 3.46 -4.50
CA LEU A 122 2.66 3.18 -5.50
C LEU A 122 2.45 1.69 -5.70
N ALA A 123 3.51 0.90 -5.87
CA ALA A 123 3.40 -0.54 -5.99
C ALA A 123 2.75 -1.17 -4.74
N GLN A 124 3.21 -0.79 -3.55
CA GLN A 124 2.67 -1.29 -2.28
C GLN A 124 1.19 -0.93 -2.09
N GLN A 125 0.82 0.34 -2.30
CA GLN A 125 -0.58 0.76 -2.13
C GLN A 125 -1.49 0.23 -3.23
N PHE A 126 -1.02 0.15 -4.48
CA PHE A 126 -1.77 -0.50 -5.55
C PHE A 126 -2.10 -1.94 -5.17
N PHE A 127 -1.11 -2.69 -4.69
CA PHE A 127 -1.29 -4.09 -4.29
C PHE A 127 -2.24 -4.23 -3.10
N LEU A 128 -2.03 -3.45 -2.04
CA LEU A 128 -2.89 -3.49 -0.85
C LEU A 128 -4.34 -3.14 -1.19
N GLN A 129 -4.56 -2.05 -1.92
CA GLN A 129 -5.91 -1.58 -2.20
C GLN A 129 -6.64 -2.45 -3.25
N ASN A 130 -5.93 -3.00 -4.22
CA ASN A 130 -6.58 -3.69 -5.36
C ASN A 130 -6.47 -5.22 -5.32
N ALA A 131 -5.36 -5.79 -4.83
CA ALA A 131 -5.21 -7.24 -4.69
C ALA A 131 -5.79 -7.76 -3.36
N VAL A 132 -5.81 -6.93 -2.31
CA VAL A 132 -6.33 -7.33 -0.99
C VAL A 132 -7.70 -6.73 -0.73
N VAL A 133 -7.79 -5.41 -0.56
CA VAL A 133 -9.01 -4.71 -0.13
C VAL A 133 -10.19 -4.95 -1.09
N ARG A 134 -9.97 -4.78 -2.40
CA ARG A 134 -11.04 -4.97 -3.38
C ARG A 134 -11.53 -6.41 -3.44
N ASN A 135 -10.65 -7.40 -3.37
CA ASN A 135 -11.05 -8.80 -3.37
C ASN A 135 -11.82 -9.18 -2.10
N ILE A 136 -11.44 -8.65 -0.93
CA ILE A 136 -12.22 -8.81 0.29
C ILE A 136 -13.66 -8.28 0.10
N LEU A 137 -13.81 -7.09 -0.49
CA LEU A 137 -15.13 -6.53 -0.79
C LEU A 137 -15.90 -7.34 -1.83
N ASP A 138 -15.22 -7.86 -2.86
CA ASP A 138 -15.81 -8.71 -3.91
C ASP A 138 -16.35 -10.02 -3.32
N LEU A 139 -15.69 -10.59 -2.30
CA LEU A 139 -16.19 -11.73 -1.51
C LEU A 139 -17.42 -11.41 -0.66
N GLY A 140 -17.90 -10.16 -0.66
CA GLY A 140 -19.06 -9.74 0.13
C GLY A 140 -18.72 -9.38 1.57
N LEU A 141 -17.44 -9.41 1.95
CA LEU A 141 -17.02 -8.94 3.27
C LEU A 141 -17.19 -7.42 3.34
N GLY A 142 -17.77 -6.93 4.45
CA GLY A 142 -18.04 -5.51 4.63
C GLY A 142 -16.77 -4.66 4.76
N ARG A 143 -16.91 -3.34 4.58
CA ARG A 143 -15.81 -2.36 4.65
C ARG A 143 -14.95 -2.47 5.91
N ARG A 144 -15.56 -2.81 7.06
CA ARG A 144 -14.83 -3.02 8.33
C ARG A 144 -13.75 -4.10 8.22
N TRP A 145 -14.07 -5.21 7.56
CA TRP A 145 -13.15 -6.34 7.37
C TRP A 145 -12.07 -5.99 6.37
N ALA A 146 -12.42 -5.29 5.29
CA ALA A 146 -11.46 -4.82 4.31
C ALA A 146 -10.40 -3.89 4.94
N VAL A 147 -10.82 -2.96 5.80
CA VAL A 147 -9.90 -2.07 6.53
C VAL A 147 -9.05 -2.84 7.53
N ALA A 148 -9.66 -3.71 8.35
CA ALA A 148 -8.94 -4.48 9.36
C ALA A 148 -7.88 -5.40 8.74
N LEU A 149 -8.25 -6.14 7.70
CA LEU A 149 -7.32 -7.02 7.00
C LEU A 149 -6.24 -6.24 6.24
N ALA A 150 -6.56 -5.08 5.67
CA ALA A 150 -5.53 -4.22 5.07
C ALA A 150 -4.50 -3.75 6.11
N ALA A 151 -4.95 -3.32 7.29
CA ALA A 151 -4.06 -2.94 8.39
C ALA A 151 -3.17 -4.11 8.81
N VAL A 152 -3.73 -5.32 8.98
CA VAL A 152 -2.97 -6.53 9.33
C VAL A 152 -1.97 -6.90 8.24
N CYS A 153 -2.40 -6.97 6.97
CA CYS A 153 -1.52 -7.32 5.85
C CYS A 153 -0.37 -6.31 5.71
N PHE A 154 -0.66 -5.01 5.83
CA PHE A 154 0.36 -3.98 5.72
C PHE A 154 1.31 -3.99 6.91
N SER A 155 0.81 -4.26 8.11
CA SER A 155 1.63 -4.46 9.30
C SER A 155 2.58 -5.66 9.16
N VAL A 156 2.04 -6.84 8.87
CA VAL A 156 2.80 -8.10 8.77
C VAL A 156 3.84 -8.06 7.65
N ALA A 157 3.58 -7.34 6.56
CA ALA A 157 4.55 -7.13 5.49
C ALA A 157 5.84 -6.41 5.94
N HIS A 158 5.82 -5.74 7.10
CA HIS A 158 6.98 -5.07 7.70
C HIS A 158 7.58 -5.85 8.89
N ALA A 159 7.16 -7.10 9.09
CA ALA A 159 7.81 -7.97 10.07
C ALA A 159 9.28 -8.22 9.70
N PRO A 160 10.18 -8.40 10.69
CA PRO A 160 9.93 -8.45 12.14
C PRO A 160 10.04 -7.08 12.87
N ASP A 161 10.03 -5.95 12.15
CA ASP A 161 10.26 -4.62 12.74
C ASP A 161 9.02 -4.11 13.50
N LEU A 162 8.87 -4.51 14.77
CA LEU A 162 7.67 -4.23 15.58
C LEU A 162 7.26 -2.75 15.62
N PRO A 163 8.17 -1.77 15.82
CA PRO A 163 7.81 -0.35 15.70
C PRO A 163 7.20 0.01 14.34
N LEU A 164 7.82 -0.42 13.24
CA LEU A 164 7.32 -0.14 11.89
C LEU A 164 6.01 -0.88 11.60
N MET A 165 5.86 -2.11 12.07
CA MET A 165 4.61 -2.88 12.02
C MET A 165 3.46 -2.13 12.70
N GLY A 166 3.70 -1.51 13.86
CA GLY A 166 2.71 -0.71 14.57
C GLY A 166 2.30 0.55 13.81
N LEU A 167 3.29 1.31 13.32
CA LEU A 167 3.06 2.52 12.51
C LEU A 167 2.27 2.20 11.23
N THR A 168 2.66 1.13 10.53
CA THR A 168 2.04 0.71 9.27
C THR A 168 0.65 0.11 9.48
N ALA A 169 0.36 -0.57 10.60
CA ALA A 169 -1.00 -1.00 10.92
C ALA A 169 -1.97 0.19 10.99
N VAL A 170 -1.60 1.24 11.75
CA VAL A 170 -2.42 2.44 11.92
C VAL A 170 -2.56 3.19 10.59
N ALA A 171 -1.44 3.48 9.93
CA ALA A 171 -1.43 4.26 8.70
C ALA A 171 -2.13 3.52 7.55
N GLY A 172 -1.88 2.21 7.38
CA GLY A 172 -2.50 1.36 6.37
C GLY A 172 -4.02 1.27 6.52
N GLY A 173 -4.51 1.12 7.76
CA GLY A 173 -5.95 1.17 8.04
C GLY A 173 -6.55 2.54 7.72
N ALA A 174 -5.90 3.63 8.17
CA ALA A 174 -6.36 5.00 7.92
C ALA A 174 -6.42 5.35 6.43
N TRP A 175 -5.36 5.03 5.69
CA TRP A 175 -5.30 5.20 4.24
C TRP A 175 -6.37 4.37 3.52
N THR A 176 -6.58 3.12 3.92
CA THR A 176 -7.64 2.28 3.34
C THR A 176 -9.03 2.88 3.57
N MET A 177 -9.30 3.44 4.76
CA MET A 177 -10.56 4.13 5.02
C MET A 177 -10.78 5.34 4.11
N VAL A 178 -9.74 6.13 3.88
CA VAL A 178 -9.79 7.29 2.96
C VAL A 178 -9.94 6.82 1.52
N PHE A 179 -9.15 5.85 1.09
CA PHE A 179 -9.17 5.30 -0.27
C PHE A 179 -10.53 4.73 -0.65
N LEU A 180 -11.17 3.97 0.26
CA LEU A 180 -12.51 3.43 0.05
C LEU A 180 -13.61 4.49 -0.05
N ARG A 181 -13.34 5.76 0.29
CA ARG A 181 -14.26 6.89 0.10
C ARG A 181 -13.87 7.76 -1.10
N HIS A 182 -12.57 8.01 -1.28
CA HIS A 182 -12.01 8.88 -2.30
C HIS A 182 -10.87 8.16 -3.06
N PRO A 183 -11.18 7.15 -3.89
CA PRO A 183 -10.18 6.30 -4.52
C PRO A 183 -9.30 7.12 -5.47
N ASN A 184 -8.05 7.33 -5.06
CA ASN A 184 -7.03 7.99 -5.85
C ASN A 184 -5.65 7.47 -5.40
N LEU A 185 -5.03 6.65 -6.23
CA LEU A 185 -3.74 6.05 -5.89
C LEU A 185 -2.61 7.08 -5.90
N TRP A 186 -2.67 8.09 -6.77
CA TRP A 186 -1.62 9.11 -6.84
C TRP A 186 -1.48 9.86 -5.51
N MET A 187 -2.60 10.33 -4.96
CA MET A 187 -2.61 11.04 -3.67
C MET A 187 -2.29 10.11 -2.49
N LEU A 188 -2.81 8.88 -2.53
CA LEU A 188 -2.51 7.88 -1.51
C LEU A 188 -1.00 7.57 -1.46
N SER A 189 -0.40 7.26 -2.60
CA SER A 189 1.00 6.85 -2.69
C SER A 189 1.96 7.99 -2.40
N LEU A 190 1.63 9.23 -2.79
CA LEU A 190 2.43 10.40 -2.46
C LEU A 190 2.44 10.67 -0.95
N THR A 191 1.27 10.63 -0.31
CA THR A 191 1.18 10.83 1.14
C THR A 191 1.82 9.68 1.91
N HIS A 192 1.69 8.45 1.42
CA HIS A 192 2.40 7.31 1.95
C HIS A 192 3.92 7.48 1.86
N ALA A 193 4.47 7.83 0.69
CA ALA A 193 5.91 8.01 0.54
C ALA A 193 6.47 9.09 1.47
N CYS A 194 5.76 10.21 1.61
CA CYS A 194 6.14 11.28 2.52
C CYS A 194 6.16 10.79 3.99
N VAL A 195 5.04 10.24 4.47
CA VAL A 195 4.90 9.74 5.85
C VAL A 195 5.90 8.63 6.14
N GLY A 196 6.08 7.67 5.22
CA GLY A 196 6.99 6.55 5.40
C GLY A 196 8.46 6.99 5.45
N THR A 197 8.88 7.94 4.59
CA THR A 197 10.25 8.48 4.64
C THR A 197 10.51 9.13 6.00
N LEU A 198 9.57 9.98 6.45
CA LEU A 198 9.70 10.69 7.72
C LEU A 198 9.58 9.76 8.93
N ALA A 199 8.85 8.64 8.82
CA ALA A 199 8.78 7.64 9.88
C ALA A 199 10.16 7.01 10.14
N PHE A 200 10.94 6.70 9.10
CA PHE A 200 12.28 6.15 9.26
C PHE A 200 13.22 7.12 9.99
N CYS A 201 13.35 8.36 9.54
CA CYS A 201 14.27 9.30 10.18
C CYS A 201 13.74 9.81 11.53
N TRP A 202 12.50 10.29 11.61
CA TRP A 202 11.99 10.96 12.82
C TRP A 202 11.52 9.97 13.88
N ALA A 203 10.74 8.95 13.52
CA ALA A 203 10.18 8.02 14.51
C ALA A 203 11.07 6.80 14.76
N LEU A 204 11.92 6.37 13.82
CA LEU A 204 12.80 5.21 14.04
C LEU A 204 14.26 5.62 14.29
N GLY A 205 14.66 6.85 13.93
CA GLY A 205 16.03 7.33 14.09
C GLY A 205 17.00 6.64 13.13
N ARG A 206 16.53 6.23 11.94
CA ARG A 206 17.28 5.47 10.95
C ARG A 206 17.50 6.30 9.69
N ASP A 207 18.60 6.04 8.98
CA ASP A 207 18.86 6.62 7.67
C ASP A 207 17.87 6.02 6.65
N PRO A 208 16.96 6.82 6.06
CA PRO A 208 16.00 6.32 5.08
C PRO A 208 16.69 5.73 3.83
N LEU A 209 17.86 6.24 3.43
CA LEU A 209 18.51 5.77 2.21
C LEU A 209 19.01 4.32 2.36
N ALA A 210 19.46 3.95 3.55
CA ALA A 210 19.92 2.61 3.88
C ALA A 210 18.77 1.57 3.93
N GLU A 211 17.54 2.01 4.16
CA GLU A 211 16.35 1.15 4.28
C GLU A 211 15.77 0.73 2.92
N PHE A 212 16.21 1.36 1.83
CA PHE A 212 15.73 1.06 0.48
C PHE A 212 16.86 0.66 -0.49
N PRO A 213 17.62 -0.41 -0.21
CA PRO A 213 18.70 -0.86 -1.09
C PRO A 213 18.19 -1.28 -2.47
N GLN A 214 16.92 -1.70 -2.59
CA GLN A 214 16.33 -2.03 -3.90
C GLN A 214 16.01 -0.78 -4.73
N LEU A 215 15.75 0.37 -4.09
CA LEU A 215 15.57 1.64 -4.80
C LEU A 215 16.90 2.18 -5.31
N LEU A 216 18.01 1.90 -4.62
CA LEU A 216 19.35 2.23 -5.10
C LEU A 216 19.71 1.47 -6.39
N MET A 217 19.20 0.24 -6.57
CA MET A 217 19.39 -0.52 -7.82
C MET A 217 18.68 0.13 -9.03
N LEU A 218 17.66 0.97 -8.81
CA LEU A 218 16.99 1.73 -9.88
C LEU A 218 17.77 2.98 -10.30
N LEU A 219 18.80 3.36 -9.54
CA LEU A 219 19.66 4.53 -9.80
C LEU A 219 21.02 4.14 -10.40
N GLY A 220 21.29 2.85 -10.59
CA GLY A 220 22.52 2.30 -11.19
C GLY A 220 22.22 1.46 -12.42
#